data_AF-A0A9P5QDC2-F1
#
_entry.id   AF-A0A9P5QDC2-F1
#
_cell.length_a   1.000
_cell.length_b   1.000
_cell.length_c   1.000
_cell.angle_alpha   90.00
_cell.angle_beta   90.00
_cell.angle_gamma   90.00
#
_symmetry.space_group_name_H-M   'P 1'
#
loop_
_entity.id
_entity.type
_entity.pdbx_description
1 polymer ?
#
loop_
_entity_poly.entity_id
_entity_poly.type
_entity_poly.pdbx_seq_one_letter_code
_entity_poly.pdbx_strand_id
1 'polypeptide(L)'
;MHFRNSEWGPETNDATLDRYRDLPCPLGGTMGDLFDATPKGLTSKIFLEEKLFKTWHYSRTVLIGDACHKFHPAGAQGARNAICDAVVLANCIYSMPDDSPESIENAFKEYYRQEYPHAEVAYKGSVMMSKLLNGQNWYERILRHVVLNYTPAWIIRKIGTEANMYRPQIAWLPLIENRGIGPVSPQEFI
;
A
#
# COMPACT_ATOMS: atom_id res chain seq x y z
N MET A 1 26.78 -5.51 -13.94
CA MET A 1 26.28 -6.79 -13.43
C MET A 1 24.89 -7.01 -14.03
N HIS A 2 24.75 -7.89 -15.03
CA HIS A 2 23.47 -8.16 -15.69
C HIS A 2 22.78 -9.27 -14.91
N PHE A 3 21.73 -8.96 -14.14
CA PHE A 3 20.89 -9.99 -13.53
C PHE A 3 20.08 -10.68 -14.64
N ARG A 4 20.55 -11.85 -15.10
CA ARG A 4 19.73 -12.76 -15.92
C ARG A 4 18.77 -13.49 -14.98
N ASN A 5 17.59 -12.91 -14.77
CA ASN A 5 16.51 -13.53 -13.98
C ASN A 5 15.71 -14.49 -14.85
N SER A 6 16.27 -15.67 -15.16
CA SER A 6 15.57 -16.71 -15.93
C SER A 6 14.37 -17.33 -15.20
N GLU A 7 14.29 -17.16 -13.87
CA GLU A 7 13.19 -17.67 -13.03
C GLU A 7 11.90 -16.82 -13.05
N TRP A 8 11.90 -15.71 -13.80
CA TRP A 8 10.83 -14.72 -13.82
C TRP A 8 10.35 -14.40 -15.26
N GLY A 9 10.76 -15.22 -16.23
CA GLY A 9 10.28 -15.13 -17.60
C GLY A 9 8.88 -15.74 -17.77
N PRO A 10 8.13 -15.36 -18.82
CA PRO A 10 6.78 -15.87 -19.07
C PRO A 10 6.70 -17.40 -19.09
N GLU A 11 7.75 -18.06 -19.58
CA GLU A 11 7.86 -19.52 -19.68
C GLU A 11 7.91 -20.23 -18.32
N THR A 12 8.35 -19.55 -17.25
CA THR A 12 8.36 -20.09 -15.88
C THR A 12 7.02 -19.98 -15.16
N ASN A 13 6.12 -19.15 -15.70
CA ASN A 13 4.78 -18.98 -15.13
C ASN A 13 3.95 -20.23 -15.40
N ASP A 14 3.98 -20.80 -16.61
CA ASP A 14 3.19 -21.98 -16.97
C ASP A 14 3.46 -23.16 -16.03
N ALA A 15 4.72 -23.51 -15.77
CA ALA A 15 5.06 -24.58 -14.82
C ALA A 15 4.62 -24.31 -13.37
N THR A 16 4.50 -23.04 -12.97
CA THR A 16 3.97 -22.66 -11.66
C THR A 16 2.44 -22.76 -11.64
N LEU A 17 1.78 -22.29 -12.70
CA LEU A 17 0.33 -22.35 -12.87
C LEU A 17 -0.16 -23.79 -12.91
N ASP A 18 0.56 -24.68 -13.60
CA ASP A 18 0.21 -26.10 -13.73
C ASP A 18 0.08 -26.81 -12.37
N ARG A 19 0.86 -26.39 -11.36
CA ARG A 19 0.75 -26.95 -10.00
C ARG A 19 -0.59 -26.66 -9.32
N TYR A 20 -1.26 -25.61 -9.75
CA TYR A 20 -2.50 -25.13 -9.14
C TYR A 20 -3.71 -25.29 -10.05
N ARG A 21 -3.54 -25.79 -11.28
CA ARG A 21 -4.61 -25.92 -12.28
C ARG A 21 -5.84 -26.65 -11.77
N ASP A 22 -5.65 -27.78 -11.10
CA ASP A 22 -6.76 -28.64 -10.65
C ASP A 22 -7.46 -28.11 -9.38
N LEU A 23 -6.99 -27.01 -8.79
CA LEU A 23 -7.64 -26.42 -7.63
C LEU A 23 -8.99 -25.81 -8.00
N PRO A 24 -9.98 -25.83 -7.07
CA PRO A 24 -11.27 -25.19 -7.32
C PRO A 24 -11.12 -23.68 -7.46
N CYS A 25 -11.76 -23.11 -8.47
CA CYS A 25 -11.86 -21.66 -8.64
C CYS A 25 -13.06 -21.11 -7.85
N PRO A 26 -12.90 -20.04 -7.04
CA PRO A 26 -14.02 -19.40 -6.34
C PRO A 26 -15.14 -18.89 -7.25
N LEU A 27 -14.84 -18.68 -8.54
CA LEU A 27 -15.80 -18.22 -9.56
C LEU A 27 -16.52 -19.38 -10.27
N GLY A 28 -16.24 -20.63 -9.89
CA GLY A 28 -16.74 -21.84 -10.54
C GLY A 28 -15.68 -22.49 -11.45
N GLY A 29 -15.77 -23.81 -11.62
CA GLY A 29 -14.78 -24.60 -12.37
C GLY A 29 -13.45 -24.75 -11.62
N THR A 30 -12.37 -24.85 -12.38
CA THR A 30 -10.99 -25.02 -11.89
C THR A 30 -10.17 -23.74 -12.06
N MET A 31 -9.07 -23.62 -11.32
CA MET A 31 -8.09 -22.55 -11.53
C MET A 31 -7.46 -22.64 -12.95
N GLY A 32 -7.38 -23.84 -13.52
CA GLY A 32 -6.96 -24.06 -14.91
C GLY A 32 -7.85 -23.35 -15.92
N ASP A 33 -9.17 -23.41 -15.74
CA ASP A 33 -10.13 -22.69 -16.59
C ASP A 33 -9.87 -21.17 -16.56
N LEU A 34 -9.56 -20.62 -15.37
CA LEU A 34 -9.20 -19.21 -15.21
C LEU A 34 -7.86 -18.88 -15.89
N PHE A 35 -6.85 -19.75 -15.76
CA PHE A 35 -5.55 -19.56 -16.38
C PHE A 35 -5.64 -19.61 -17.91
N ASP A 36 -6.43 -20.52 -18.46
CA ASP A 36 -6.63 -20.67 -19.91
C ASP A 36 -7.45 -19.53 -20.51
N ALA A 37 -8.36 -18.93 -19.72
CA ALA A 37 -9.07 -17.70 -20.10
C ALA A 37 -8.22 -16.43 -20.01
N THR A 38 -7.08 -16.47 -19.30
CA THR A 38 -6.18 -15.31 -19.15
C THR A 38 -5.25 -15.22 -20.36
N PRO A 39 -5.21 -14.09 -21.10
CA PRO A 39 -4.32 -13.95 -22.24
C PRO A 39 -2.85 -14.22 -21.88
N LYS A 40 -2.17 -15.02 -22.71
CA LYS A 40 -0.75 -15.35 -22.51
C LYS A 40 0.08 -14.06 -22.47
N GLY A 41 0.99 -13.99 -21.49
CA GLY A 41 1.82 -12.81 -21.23
C GLY A 41 1.24 -11.80 -20.23
N LEU A 42 -0.03 -11.94 -19.82
CA LEU A 42 -0.61 -11.11 -18.75
C LEU A 42 -0.46 -11.71 -17.35
N THR A 43 -0.03 -12.97 -17.25
CA THR A 43 0.35 -13.55 -15.98
C THR A 43 1.77 -13.13 -15.63
N SER A 44 1.95 -12.58 -14.43
CA SER A 44 3.24 -12.22 -13.88
C SER A 44 3.42 -12.84 -12.50
N LYS A 45 4.61 -13.38 -12.27
CA LYS A 45 5.05 -13.82 -10.95
C LYS A 45 5.83 -12.67 -10.32
N ILE A 46 5.40 -12.22 -9.15
CA ILE A 46 5.95 -11.03 -8.49
C ILE A 46 6.60 -11.44 -7.18
N PHE A 47 7.81 -10.95 -6.93
CA PHE A 47 8.44 -11.08 -5.61
C PHE A 47 7.87 -10.01 -4.67
N LEU A 48 7.30 -10.46 -3.55
CA LEU A 48 6.68 -9.59 -2.57
C LEU A 48 7.74 -9.10 -1.59
N GLU A 49 8.34 -7.96 -1.90
CA GLU A 49 9.25 -7.25 -0.99
C GLU A 49 8.50 -6.20 -0.21
N GLU A 50 8.85 -6.07 1.06
CA GLU A 50 8.29 -5.09 1.96
C GLU A 50 9.43 -4.32 2.63
N LYS A 51 9.32 -2.99 2.67
CA LYS A 51 10.30 -2.15 3.34
C LYS A 51 9.72 -0.80 3.71
N LEU A 52 9.94 -0.40 4.96
CA LEU A 52 9.79 0.97 5.43
C LEU A 52 11.17 1.54 5.76
N PHE A 53 11.61 2.56 5.03
CA PHE A 53 12.87 3.25 5.28
C PHE A 53 12.69 4.33 6.36
N LYS A 54 13.76 4.60 7.13
CA LYS A 54 13.76 5.63 8.19
C LYS A 54 14.21 7.02 7.71
N THR A 55 14.62 7.13 6.45
CA THR A 55 15.13 8.37 5.87
C THR A 55 14.58 8.50 4.47
N TRP A 56 13.79 9.55 4.22
CA TRP A 56 13.10 9.74 2.94
C TRP A 56 13.61 10.94 2.16
N HIS A 57 14.50 11.74 2.72
CA HIS A 57 15.03 12.91 2.06
C HIS A 57 16.49 13.14 2.41
N TYR A 58 17.20 13.79 1.50
CA TYR A 58 18.57 14.26 1.70
C TYR A 58 18.84 15.42 0.74
N SER A 59 19.27 16.56 1.29
CA SER A 59 19.49 17.78 0.50
C SER A 59 18.26 18.09 -0.37
N ARG A 60 18.42 18.24 -1.69
CA ARG A 60 17.35 18.54 -2.65
C ARG A 60 16.68 17.30 -3.24
N THR A 61 16.79 16.13 -2.60
CA THR A 61 16.15 14.88 -3.03
C THR A 61 15.17 14.39 -1.96
N VAL A 62 13.97 13.99 -2.40
CA VAL A 62 12.93 13.39 -1.56
C VAL A 62 12.37 12.15 -2.24
N LEU A 63 12.01 11.16 -1.43
CA LEU A 63 11.42 9.88 -1.83
C LEU A 63 9.94 9.87 -1.44
N ILE A 64 9.12 9.32 -2.33
CA ILE A 64 7.68 9.09 -2.13
C ILE A 64 7.30 7.68 -2.59
N GLY A 65 6.19 7.13 -2.11
CA GLY A 65 5.68 5.83 -2.55
C GLY A 65 6.62 4.66 -2.26
N ASP A 66 6.66 3.69 -3.16
CA ASP A 66 7.46 2.47 -3.01
C ASP A 66 8.98 2.73 -2.86
N ALA A 67 9.47 3.93 -3.21
CA ALA A 67 10.87 4.30 -3.02
C ALA A 67 11.26 4.45 -1.53
N CYS A 68 10.32 4.81 -0.65
CA CYS A 68 10.56 4.97 0.79
C CYS A 68 9.69 4.05 1.66
N HIS A 69 8.57 3.54 1.16
CA HIS A 69 7.67 2.66 1.89
C HIS A 69 6.89 1.69 0.98
N LYS A 70 7.52 0.54 0.70
CA LYS A 70 6.90 -0.57 -0.05
C LYS A 70 6.14 -1.47 0.92
N PHE A 71 4.82 -1.59 0.73
CA PHE A 71 3.94 -2.39 1.58
C PHE A 71 3.59 -3.74 0.94
N HIS A 72 3.18 -4.71 1.76
CA HIS A 72 2.56 -5.93 1.23
C HIS A 72 1.27 -5.61 0.44
N PRO A 73 1.09 -6.13 -0.79
CA PRO A 73 -0.10 -5.83 -1.61
C PRO A 73 -1.43 -6.23 -0.96
N ALA A 74 -1.43 -7.23 -0.07
CA ALA A 74 -2.63 -7.66 0.67
C ALA A 74 -3.33 -6.53 1.45
N GLY A 75 -2.60 -5.51 1.88
CA GLY A 75 -3.19 -4.36 2.57
C GLY A 75 -3.87 -3.36 1.62
N ALA A 76 -3.57 -3.42 0.32
CA ALA A 76 -4.03 -2.45 -0.69
C ALA A 76 -3.70 -0.97 -0.38
N GLN A 77 -2.68 -0.72 0.45
CA GLN A 77 -2.36 0.63 0.94
C GLN A 77 -1.29 1.38 0.13
N GLY A 78 -0.52 0.70 -0.73
CA GLY A 78 0.64 1.31 -1.40
C GLY A 78 0.27 2.52 -2.25
N ALA A 79 -0.63 2.33 -3.23
CA ALA A 79 -1.06 3.39 -4.13
C ALA A 79 -1.72 4.58 -3.39
N ARG A 80 -2.53 4.29 -2.37
CA ARG A 80 -3.16 5.34 -1.55
C ARG A 80 -2.12 6.22 -0.86
N ASN A 81 -1.14 5.62 -0.19
CA ASN A 81 -0.13 6.38 0.54
C ASN A 81 0.78 7.15 -0.43
N ALA A 82 1.18 6.54 -1.56
CA ALA A 82 1.94 7.24 -2.60
C ALA A 82 1.23 8.52 -3.10
N ILE A 83 -0.11 8.49 -3.22
CA ILE A 83 -0.90 9.67 -3.56
C ILE A 83 -0.92 10.70 -2.41
N CYS A 84 -1.08 10.24 -1.16
CA CYS A 84 -1.03 11.12 0.01
C CYS A 84 0.32 11.84 0.10
N ASP A 85 1.43 11.10 -0.08
CA ASP A 85 2.79 11.67 -0.11
C ASP A 85 2.89 12.79 -1.13
N ALA A 86 2.41 12.57 -2.34
CA ALA A 86 2.46 13.55 -3.40
C ALA A 86 1.67 14.82 -3.03
N VAL A 87 0.50 14.66 -2.41
CA VAL A 87 -0.34 15.78 -1.96
C VAL A 87 0.35 16.56 -0.83
N VAL A 88 0.82 15.89 0.21
CA VAL A 88 1.47 16.54 1.36
C VAL A 88 2.78 17.18 0.96
N LEU A 89 3.61 16.52 0.15
CA LEU A 89 4.83 17.10 -0.38
C LEU A 89 4.53 18.36 -1.20
N ALA A 90 3.49 18.34 -2.02
CA ALA A 90 3.10 19.50 -2.82
C ALA A 90 2.66 20.68 -1.91
N ASN A 91 1.90 20.41 -0.84
CA ASN A 91 1.56 21.39 0.19
C ASN A 91 2.80 21.98 0.86
N CYS A 92 3.73 21.14 1.31
CA CYS A 92 4.98 21.61 1.94
C CYS A 92 5.80 22.49 0.99
N ILE A 93 5.90 22.13 -0.30
CA ILE A 93 6.62 22.91 -1.31
C ILE A 93 5.91 24.24 -1.59
N TYR A 94 4.59 24.26 -1.70
CA TYR A 94 3.83 25.48 -1.97
C TYR A 94 3.91 26.49 -0.81
N SER A 95 4.03 26.00 0.42
CA SER A 95 4.18 26.83 1.62
C SER A 95 5.62 27.28 1.89
N MET A 96 6.59 26.96 1.03
CA MET A 96 7.97 27.44 1.19
C MET A 96 8.05 28.97 1.00
N PRO A 97 8.85 29.68 1.81
CA PRO A 97 9.05 31.12 1.64
C PRO A 97 9.93 31.46 0.43
N ASP A 98 10.85 30.57 0.06
CA ASP A 98 11.81 30.72 -1.04
C ASP A 98 12.34 29.34 -1.50
N ASP A 99 13.25 29.34 -2.47
CA ASP A 99 13.90 28.15 -3.02
C ASP A 99 15.30 27.87 -2.42
N SER A 100 15.61 28.47 -1.27
CA SER A 100 16.88 28.23 -0.60
C SER A 100 17.02 26.76 -0.17
N PRO A 101 18.26 26.23 -0.08
CA PRO A 101 18.49 24.86 0.39
C PRO A 101 17.87 24.56 1.77
N GLU A 102 17.86 25.55 2.66
CA GLU A 102 17.26 25.44 4.00
C GLU A 102 15.74 25.32 3.93
N SER A 103 15.06 26.18 3.15
CA SER A 103 13.61 26.11 2.95
C SER A 103 13.19 24.76 2.34
N ILE A 104 13.94 24.26 1.36
CA ILE A 104 13.68 22.94 0.74
C ILE A 104 13.86 21.82 1.77
N GLU A 105 14.93 21.83 2.55
CA GLU A 105 15.17 20.80 3.56
C GLU A 105 14.09 20.81 4.65
N ASN A 106 13.64 21.99 5.07
CA ASN A 106 12.55 22.14 6.03
C ASN A 106 11.22 21.61 5.49
N ALA A 107 10.89 21.90 4.22
CA ALA A 107 9.69 21.34 3.57
C ALA A 107 9.73 19.80 3.53
N PHE A 108 10.89 19.21 3.24
CA PHE A 108 11.03 17.75 3.22
C PHE A 108 10.97 17.11 4.61
N LYS A 109 11.53 17.77 5.64
CA LYS A 109 11.37 17.34 7.04
C LYS A 109 9.91 17.35 7.46
N GLU A 110 9.18 18.38 7.05
CA GLU A 110 7.78 18.55 7.39
C GLU A 110 6.89 17.50 6.68
N TYR A 111 7.14 17.25 5.39
CA TYR A 111 6.56 16.12 4.67
C TYR A 111 6.80 14.78 5.40
N TYR A 112 8.06 14.48 5.76
CA TYR A 112 8.40 13.25 6.47
C TYR A 112 7.69 13.14 7.82
N ARG A 113 7.60 14.25 8.57
CA ARG A 113 6.93 14.31 9.87
C ARG A 113 5.45 13.97 9.77
N GLN A 114 4.78 14.45 8.72
CA GLN A 114 3.37 14.20 8.49
C GLN A 114 3.10 12.78 8.00
N GLU A 115 3.86 12.29 7.01
CA GLU A 115 3.52 11.03 6.32
C GLU A 115 4.12 9.77 6.97
N TYR A 116 5.28 9.86 7.63
CA TYR A 116 5.93 8.67 8.20
C TYR A 116 5.05 7.89 9.21
N PRO A 117 4.33 8.54 10.15
CA PRO A 117 3.42 7.82 11.05
C PRO A 117 2.31 7.07 10.32
N HIS A 118 1.76 7.66 9.25
CA HIS A 118 0.71 7.03 8.44
C HIS A 118 1.26 5.83 7.65
N ALA A 119 2.42 5.98 7.04
CA ALA A 119 3.12 4.89 6.36
C ALA A 119 3.48 3.76 7.33
N GLU A 120 3.87 4.06 8.57
CA GLU A 120 4.19 3.03 9.58
C GLU A 120 2.95 2.20 9.97
N VAL A 121 1.80 2.86 10.17
CA VAL A 121 0.53 2.17 10.44
C VAL A 121 0.12 1.31 9.24
N ALA A 122 0.22 1.85 8.02
CA ALA A 122 -0.09 1.13 6.79
C ALA A 122 0.83 -0.09 6.58
N TYR A 123 2.12 0.05 6.86
CA TYR A 123 3.11 -1.02 6.79
C TYR A 123 2.75 -2.16 7.78
N LYS A 124 2.57 -1.82 9.07
CA LYS A 124 2.22 -2.80 10.12
C LYS A 124 0.89 -3.50 9.81
N GLY A 125 -0.10 -2.75 9.33
CA GLY A 125 -1.40 -3.30 8.92
C GLY A 125 -1.29 -4.25 7.74
N SER A 126 -0.46 -3.92 6.74
CA SER A 126 -0.24 -4.77 5.56
C SER A 126 0.46 -6.08 5.91
N VAL A 127 1.45 -6.04 6.81
CA VAL A 127 2.11 -7.25 7.35
C VAL A 127 1.10 -8.11 8.11
N MET A 128 0.26 -7.51 8.96
CA MET A 128 -0.79 -8.24 9.69
C MET A 128 -1.78 -8.90 8.73
N MET A 129 -2.23 -8.20 7.70
CA MET A 129 -3.13 -8.75 6.69
C MET A 129 -2.48 -9.90 5.92
N SER A 130 -1.20 -9.79 5.57
CA SER A 130 -0.46 -10.88 4.93
C SER A 130 -0.45 -12.15 5.79
N LYS A 131 -0.21 -12.02 7.11
CA LYS A 131 -0.28 -13.15 8.05
C LYS A 131 -1.69 -13.74 8.14
N LEU A 132 -2.74 -12.92 8.12
CA LEU A 132 -4.12 -13.41 8.14
C LEU A 132 -4.45 -14.20 6.87
N LEU A 133 -4.07 -13.70 5.69
CA LEU A 133 -4.40 -14.35 4.42
C LEU A 133 -3.52 -15.57 4.15
N ASN A 134 -2.20 -15.44 4.34
CA ASN A 134 -1.22 -16.40 3.85
C ASN A 134 -0.53 -17.20 4.96
N GLY A 135 -0.74 -16.85 6.23
CA GLY A 135 -0.11 -17.52 7.38
C GLY A 135 -0.41 -19.01 7.42
N GLN A 136 0.65 -19.81 7.60
CA GLN A 136 0.60 -21.27 7.58
C GLN A 136 0.75 -21.89 8.97
N ASN A 137 1.23 -21.11 9.96
CA ASN A 137 1.45 -21.62 11.30
C ASN A 137 0.11 -21.84 12.04
N TRP A 138 0.08 -22.79 12.98
CA TRP A 138 -1.15 -23.20 13.66
C TRP A 138 -1.85 -22.04 14.38
N TYR A 139 -1.11 -21.12 15.02
CA TYR A 139 -1.69 -19.96 15.70
C TYR A 139 -2.23 -18.92 14.70
N GLU A 140 -1.64 -18.78 13.51
CA GLU A 140 -2.12 -17.89 12.45
C GLU A 140 -3.41 -18.44 11.84
N ARG A 141 -3.54 -19.77 11.73
CA ARG A 141 -4.78 -20.44 11.32
C ARG A 141 -5.90 -20.18 12.31
N ILE A 142 -5.62 -20.29 13.62
CA ILE A 142 -6.57 -19.96 14.68
C ILE A 142 -6.96 -18.49 14.60
N LEU A 143 -5.97 -17.58 14.53
CA LEU A 143 -6.21 -16.15 14.42
C LEU A 143 -7.10 -15.82 13.21
N ARG A 144 -6.77 -16.34 12.02
CA ARG A 144 -7.58 -16.19 10.80
C ARG A 144 -9.01 -16.70 11.02
N HIS A 145 -9.18 -17.88 11.59
CA HIS A 145 -10.51 -18.44 11.82
C HIS A 145 -11.33 -17.57 12.77
N VAL A 146 -10.71 -17.10 13.87
CA VAL A 146 -11.38 -16.22 14.83
C VAL A 146 -11.76 -14.89 14.19
N VAL A 147 -10.79 -14.24 13.52
CA VAL A 147 -11.00 -12.92 12.91
C VAL A 147 -12.06 -12.99 11.80
N LEU A 148 -11.98 -13.95 10.87
CA LEU A 148 -12.89 -13.98 9.73
C LEU A 148 -14.32 -14.39 10.09
N ASN A 149 -14.52 -15.21 11.14
CA ASN A 149 -15.86 -15.69 11.50
C ASN A 149 -16.52 -14.90 12.64
N TYR A 150 -15.74 -14.31 13.54
CA TYR A 150 -16.29 -13.72 14.77
C TYR A 150 -16.07 -12.22 14.91
N THR A 151 -15.32 -11.57 14.02
CA THR A 151 -15.19 -10.10 14.09
C THR A 151 -16.53 -9.44 13.75
N PRO A 152 -17.15 -8.71 14.70
CA PRO A 152 -18.42 -8.05 14.45
C PRO A 152 -18.28 -6.97 13.38
N ALA A 153 -19.32 -6.77 12.58
CA ALA A 153 -19.34 -5.79 11.49
C ALA A 153 -19.02 -4.35 11.95
N TRP A 154 -19.39 -3.97 13.18
CA TRP A 154 -19.08 -2.64 13.71
C TRP A 154 -17.57 -2.44 13.94
N ILE A 155 -16.82 -3.50 14.29
CA ILE A 155 -15.36 -3.44 14.43
C ILE A 155 -14.74 -3.24 13.05
N ILE A 156 -15.16 -4.03 12.06
CA ILE A 156 -14.68 -3.91 10.67
C ILE A 156 -14.95 -2.50 10.14
N ARG A 157 -16.16 -1.97 10.38
CA ARG A 157 -16.54 -0.61 9.99
C ARG A 157 -15.70 0.45 10.71
N LYS A 158 -15.42 0.27 12.01
CA LYS A 158 -14.58 1.19 12.77
C LYS A 158 -13.15 1.22 12.22
N ILE A 159 -12.51 0.06 12.06
CA ILE A 159 -11.16 -0.06 11.48
C ILE A 159 -11.12 0.56 10.08
N GLY A 160 -12.10 0.22 9.24
CA GLY A 160 -12.20 0.79 7.89
C GLY A 160 -12.39 2.31 7.90
N THR A 161 -13.16 2.86 8.85
CA THR A 161 -13.34 4.31 8.99
C THR A 161 -12.03 4.97 9.40
N GLU A 162 -11.37 4.48 10.45
CA GLU A 162 -10.10 5.02 10.96
C GLU A 162 -9.01 5.01 9.87
N ALA A 163 -8.92 3.93 9.10
CA ALA A 163 -7.97 3.82 7.98
C ALA A 163 -8.20 4.85 6.85
N ASN A 164 -9.42 5.41 6.74
CA ASN A 164 -9.81 6.36 5.69
C ASN A 164 -10.04 7.79 6.22
N MET A 165 -9.80 8.05 7.51
CA MET A 165 -9.91 9.41 8.08
C MET A 165 -8.84 10.35 7.53
N TYR A 166 -7.63 9.83 7.34
CA TYR A 166 -6.54 10.58 6.73
C TYR A 166 -6.72 10.64 5.22
N ARG A 167 -6.86 11.84 4.67
CA ARG A 167 -7.09 12.08 3.24
C ARG A 167 -6.71 13.53 2.91
N PRO A 168 -5.41 13.85 2.91
CA PRO A 168 -4.95 15.19 2.62
C PRO A 168 -5.42 15.64 1.23
N GLN A 169 -5.64 16.95 1.08
CA GLN A 169 -6.04 17.62 -0.15
C GLN A 169 -5.01 18.70 -0.51
N ILE A 170 -4.99 19.12 -1.75
CA ILE A 170 -4.12 20.21 -2.18
C ILE A 170 -4.66 21.54 -1.64
N ALA A 171 -3.87 22.23 -0.82
CA ALA A 171 -4.31 23.37 -0.03
C ALA A 171 -4.74 24.60 -0.87
N TRP A 172 -4.17 24.77 -2.06
CA TRP A 172 -4.48 25.91 -2.96
C TRP A 172 -5.53 25.58 -4.03
N LEU A 173 -6.15 24.40 -3.98
CA LEU A 173 -7.27 24.03 -4.84
C LEU A 173 -8.59 24.08 -4.04
N PRO A 174 -9.74 24.24 -4.72
CA PRO A 174 -11.03 24.12 -4.07
C PRO A 174 -11.16 22.80 -3.31
N LEU A 175 -11.38 22.87 -2.00
CA LEU A 175 -11.50 21.68 -1.16
C LEU A 175 -12.75 20.89 -1.54
N ILE A 176 -12.57 19.58 -1.66
CA ILE A 176 -13.64 18.65 -1.98
C ILE A 176 -14.53 18.50 -0.74
N GLU A 177 -15.84 18.67 -0.96
CA GLU A 177 -16.86 18.47 0.06
C GLU A 177 -16.79 17.05 0.65
N ASN A 178 -16.91 16.95 1.97
CA ASN A 178 -16.98 15.66 2.63
C ASN A 178 -18.30 14.94 2.31
N ARG A 179 -18.25 13.94 1.44
CA ARG A 179 -19.39 13.05 1.11
C ARG A 179 -19.53 11.85 2.07
N GLY A 180 -18.58 11.67 2.97
CA GLY A 180 -18.53 10.55 3.90
C GLY A 180 -19.16 10.89 5.25
N ILE A 181 -19.71 9.88 5.91
CA ILE A 181 -20.24 9.96 7.28
C ILE A 181 -19.17 9.84 8.38
N GLY A 182 -17.94 9.53 7.98
CA GLY A 182 -16.80 9.38 8.89
C GLY A 182 -16.11 10.73 9.17
N PRO A 183 -15.43 10.86 10.32
CA PRO A 183 -14.62 12.03 10.62
C PRO A 183 -13.46 12.16 9.63
N VAL A 184 -12.95 13.39 9.49
CA VAL A 184 -11.79 13.71 8.64
C VAL A 184 -10.67 14.16 9.56
N SER A 185 -9.47 13.60 9.37
CA SER A 185 -8.31 14.10 10.08
C SER A 185 -8.05 15.57 9.68
N PRO A 186 -7.70 16.45 10.63
CA PRO A 186 -7.24 17.78 10.30
C PRO A 186 -6.05 17.67 9.35
N GLN A 187 -6.02 18.55 8.36
CA GLN A 187 -4.90 18.71 7.47
C GLN A 187 -4.14 19.97 7.89
N GLU A 188 -2.82 19.91 7.81
CA GLU A 188 -1.96 21.08 7.94
C GLU A 188 -1.94 21.87 6.61
N PHE A 189 -1.69 23.18 6.69
CA PHE A 189 -1.68 24.10 5.54
C PHE A 189 -3.06 24.45 4.93
N ILE A 190 -4.18 24.18 5.62
CA ILE A 190 -5.52 24.70 5.31
C ILE A 190 -5.97 25.66 6.40
#